data_AF-J0L106-F1
#
_entry.id   AF-J0L106-F1
#
_cell.length_a   1.000
_cell.length_b   1.000
_cell.length_c   1.000
_cell.angle_alpha   90.00
_cell.angle_beta   90.00
_cell.angle_gamma   90.00
#
_symmetry.space_group_name_H-M   'P 1'
#
loop_
_entity.id
_entity.type
_entity.pdbx_description
1 polymer ?
#
loop_
_entity_poly.entity_id
_entity_poly.type
_entity_poly.pdbx_seq_one_letter_code
_entity_poly.pdbx_strand_id
1 'polypeptide(L)'
;MTEINKLPMNLQFFADPNPTPEPEPNPNPETPKEDEPVTLTQKELQSKLDSEADKRVTKALEKAQADFETKLQSKLDEAKSEGAKLAKMSASEKAAAEQKAKEDALTQREAELNKRELSANVKDILNEKGLPASLSDSLVALGDADKINDTIGVLSKSIEEEVNKRVKESLRTDPPKNDSSVLGGNKDPFEMKIETYKKK
;
A
#
# COMPACT_ATOMS: atom_id res chain seq x y z
N MET A 1 28.79 -32.41 -1.37
CA MET A 1 27.96 -33.57 -1.74
C MET A 1 27.29 -34.03 -0.46
N THR A 2 26.02 -33.70 -0.27
CA THR A 2 25.29 -33.89 0.98
C THR A 2 24.63 -35.27 0.94
N GLU A 3 24.98 -36.13 1.90
CA GLU A 3 24.48 -37.51 1.99
C GLU A 3 22.99 -37.57 2.32
N ILE A 4 22.27 -38.44 1.61
CA ILE A 4 20.85 -38.73 1.84
C ILE A 4 20.76 -39.78 2.94
N ASN A 5 20.33 -39.34 4.13
CA ASN A 5 20.05 -40.21 5.27
C ASN A 5 18.83 -41.10 4.95
N LYS A 6 19.03 -42.40 4.72
CA LYS A 6 17.96 -43.39 4.54
C LYS A 6 17.40 -43.79 5.91
N LEU A 7 16.16 -43.44 6.21
CA LEU A 7 15.45 -44.00 7.36
C LEU A 7 15.18 -45.51 7.15
N PRO A 8 15.36 -46.37 8.16
CA PRO A 8 15.01 -47.79 8.06
C PRO A 8 13.49 -47.96 8.12
N MET A 9 12.89 -48.52 7.06
CA MET A 9 11.49 -48.92 7.02
C MET A 9 11.34 -50.31 7.68
N ASN A 10 10.73 -50.37 8.86
CA ASN A 10 10.38 -51.63 9.53
C ASN A 10 9.10 -52.23 8.90
N LEU A 11 9.27 -53.19 7.99
CA LEU A 11 8.18 -53.90 7.29
C LEU A 11 7.65 -55.15 8.05
N GLN A 12 7.72 -55.18 9.37
CA GLN A 12 7.33 -56.36 10.17
C GLN A 12 6.06 -56.14 10.98
N PHE A 13 4.89 -56.07 10.31
CA PHE A 13 3.61 -55.98 11.02
C PHE A 13 2.52 -56.92 10.46
N PHE A 14 2.89 -58.13 10.01
CA PHE A 14 1.91 -59.19 9.70
C PHE A 14 2.39 -60.62 10.02
N ALA A 15 3.20 -60.80 11.08
CA ALA A 15 3.54 -62.13 11.57
C ALA A 15 3.49 -62.17 13.09
N ASP A 16 2.30 -62.38 13.65
CA ASP A 16 2.13 -62.81 15.05
C ASP A 16 2.02 -64.35 15.13
N PRO A 17 2.74 -65.02 16.07
CA PRO A 17 2.75 -66.47 16.21
C PRO A 17 1.88 -67.00 17.39
N ASN A 18 1.04 -68.02 17.12
CA ASN A 18 0.55 -69.19 17.91
C ASN A 18 0.13 -69.08 19.41
N PRO A 19 -0.76 -69.94 19.99
CA PRO A 19 -0.84 -71.41 19.77
C PRO A 19 -2.25 -72.07 19.74
N THR A 20 -2.25 -73.34 19.32
CA THR A 20 -3.32 -74.34 19.29
C THR A 20 -3.96 -74.65 20.65
N PRO A 21 -5.22 -75.17 20.65
CA PRO A 21 -5.41 -76.56 21.10
C PRO A 21 -6.42 -77.37 20.25
N GLU A 22 -6.12 -78.66 20.05
CA GLU A 22 -7.04 -79.75 19.61
C GLU A 22 -7.74 -80.41 20.83
N PRO A 23 -8.63 -81.43 20.72
CA PRO A 23 -9.46 -81.97 19.60
C PRO A 23 -10.95 -82.20 20.01
N GLU A 24 -11.83 -82.64 19.08
CA GLU A 24 -12.90 -83.66 19.28
C GLU A 24 -13.58 -84.03 17.92
N PRO A 25 -14.19 -85.23 17.76
CA PRO A 25 -14.19 -85.95 16.48
C PRO A 25 -15.57 -86.20 15.81
N ASN A 26 -15.49 -86.58 14.52
CA ASN A 26 -16.41 -87.45 13.75
C ASN A 26 -17.69 -86.83 13.12
N PRO A 27 -18.31 -87.47 12.09
CA PRO A 27 -17.81 -87.78 10.75
C PRO A 27 -18.83 -87.35 9.65
N ASN A 28 -18.39 -86.83 8.50
CA ASN A 28 -19.20 -86.95 7.28
C ASN A 28 -18.31 -86.85 6.02
N PRO A 29 -18.20 -87.91 5.20
CA PRO A 29 -17.46 -87.84 3.95
C PRO A 29 -18.39 -87.27 2.86
N GLU A 30 -18.37 -85.95 2.66
CA GLU A 30 -18.89 -85.38 1.41
C GLU A 30 -17.86 -85.61 0.30
N THR A 31 -18.08 -86.74 -0.39
CA THR A 31 -17.80 -86.99 -1.80
C THR A 31 -17.20 -85.80 -2.59
N PRO A 32 -15.99 -85.95 -3.16
CA PRO A 32 -15.53 -85.08 -4.24
C PRO A 32 -16.48 -85.28 -5.42
N LYS A 33 -17.25 -84.24 -5.79
CA LYS A 33 -17.86 -84.21 -7.11
C LYS A 33 -16.73 -84.08 -8.12
N GLU A 34 -16.48 -85.19 -8.81
CA GLU A 34 -15.71 -85.23 -10.04
C GLU A 34 -16.18 -84.11 -10.97
N ASP A 35 -15.25 -83.27 -11.42
CA ASP A 35 -15.45 -82.42 -12.60
C ASP A 35 -15.66 -83.37 -13.79
N GLU A 36 -16.92 -83.67 -14.10
CA GLU A 36 -17.27 -84.29 -15.38
C GLU A 36 -16.76 -83.38 -16.50
N PRO A 37 -15.99 -83.90 -17.48
CA PRO A 37 -15.56 -83.09 -18.61
C PRO A 37 -16.79 -82.71 -19.42
N VAL A 38 -17.17 -81.44 -19.36
CA VAL A 38 -18.19 -80.86 -20.23
C VAL A 38 -17.71 -80.98 -21.68
N THR A 39 -18.24 -81.96 -22.41
CA THR A 39 -17.95 -82.17 -23.83
C THR A 39 -18.85 -81.27 -24.68
N LEU A 40 -18.53 -79.98 -24.72
CA LEU A 40 -19.13 -79.05 -25.67
C LEU A 40 -18.56 -79.30 -27.07
N THR A 41 -19.43 -79.29 -28.09
CA THR A 41 -18.94 -79.27 -29.47
C THR A 41 -18.13 -77.98 -29.70
N GLN A 42 -17.09 -78.04 -30.54
CA GLN A 42 -16.18 -76.90 -30.78
C GLN A 42 -16.93 -75.60 -31.17
N LYS A 43 -18.09 -75.75 -31.83
CA LYS A 43 -18.96 -74.65 -32.25
C LYS A 43 -19.75 -74.00 -31.10
N GLU A 44 -20.21 -74.78 -30.12
CA GLU A 44 -20.93 -74.25 -28.95
C GLU A 44 -19.97 -73.58 -27.96
N LEU A 45 -18.75 -74.10 -27.86
CA LEU A 45 -17.69 -73.50 -27.04
C LEU A 45 -17.27 -72.14 -27.62
N GLN A 46 -17.10 -72.05 -28.94
CA GLN A 46 -16.82 -70.80 -29.64
C GLN A 46 -17.96 -69.78 -29.46
N SER A 47 -19.21 -70.19 -29.64
CA SER A 47 -20.38 -69.30 -29.48
C SER A 47 -20.53 -68.75 -28.07
N LYS A 48 -20.24 -69.56 -27.03
CA LYS A 48 -20.23 -69.07 -25.64
C LYS A 48 -19.07 -68.11 -25.38
N LEU A 49 -17.88 -68.36 -25.94
CA LEU A 49 -16.72 -67.48 -25.82
C LEU A 49 -16.98 -66.12 -26.48
N ASP A 50 -17.56 -66.11 -27.67
CA ASP A 50 -17.89 -64.90 -28.41
C ASP A 50 -18.96 -64.08 -27.67
N SER A 51 -19.99 -64.73 -27.11
CA SER A 51 -21.01 -64.07 -26.29
C SER A 51 -20.44 -63.46 -24.99
N GLU A 52 -19.51 -64.15 -24.34
CA GLU A 52 -18.80 -63.66 -23.15
C GLU A 52 -17.87 -62.47 -23.51
N ALA A 53 -17.20 -62.54 -24.66
CA ALA A 53 -16.33 -61.49 -25.18
C ALA A 53 -17.14 -60.22 -25.52
N ASP A 54 -18.25 -60.34 -26.25
CA ASP A 54 -19.14 -59.23 -26.56
C ASP A 54 -19.67 -58.57 -25.28
N LYS A 55 -20.12 -59.35 -24.30
CA LYS A 55 -20.57 -58.81 -23.00
C LYS A 55 -19.46 -58.04 -22.28
N ARG A 56 -18.22 -58.52 -22.33
CA ARG A 56 -17.07 -57.83 -21.72
C ARG A 56 -16.72 -56.54 -22.47
N VAL A 57 -16.79 -56.55 -23.81
CA VAL A 57 -16.55 -55.36 -24.63
C VAL A 57 -17.63 -54.31 -24.37
N THR A 58 -18.91 -54.68 -24.36
CA THR A 58 -20.01 -53.75 -24.08
C THR A 58 -19.89 -53.14 -22.69
N LYS A 59 -19.63 -53.96 -21.66
CA LYS A 59 -19.38 -53.45 -20.30
C LYS A 59 -18.17 -52.53 -20.21
N ALA A 60 -17.09 -52.81 -20.95
CA ALA A 60 -15.92 -51.95 -21.00
C ALA A 60 -16.23 -50.62 -21.69
N LEU A 61 -17.02 -50.65 -22.77
CA LEU A 61 -17.47 -49.46 -23.49
C LEU A 61 -18.41 -48.60 -22.64
N GLU A 62 -19.40 -49.20 -21.99
CA GLU A 62 -20.31 -48.51 -21.08
C GLU A 62 -19.54 -47.85 -19.92
N LYS A 63 -18.59 -48.58 -19.33
CA LYS A 63 -17.73 -48.02 -18.27
C LYS A 63 -16.85 -46.89 -18.80
N ALA A 64 -16.25 -47.04 -19.98
CA ALA A 64 -15.42 -46.00 -20.59
C ALA A 64 -16.24 -44.74 -20.93
N GLN A 65 -17.48 -44.90 -21.39
CA GLN A 65 -18.40 -43.80 -21.65
C GLN A 65 -18.80 -43.09 -20.35
N ALA A 66 -19.19 -43.84 -19.31
CA ALA A 66 -19.51 -43.27 -18.01
C ALA A 66 -18.31 -42.53 -17.38
N ASP A 67 -17.11 -43.11 -17.45
CA ASP A 67 -15.86 -42.49 -16.99
C ASP A 67 -15.51 -41.23 -17.81
N PHE A 68 -15.84 -41.22 -19.11
CA PHE A 68 -15.62 -40.07 -19.97
C PHE A 68 -16.60 -38.93 -19.66
N GLU A 69 -17.89 -39.23 -19.51
CA GLU A 69 -18.93 -38.25 -19.14
C GLU A 69 -18.64 -37.62 -17.78
N THR A 70 -18.31 -38.42 -16.77
CA THR A 70 -17.94 -37.90 -15.45
C THR A 70 -16.70 -37.01 -15.50
N LYS A 71 -15.66 -37.39 -16.24
CA LYS A 71 -14.47 -36.54 -16.42
C LYS A 71 -14.79 -35.25 -17.17
N LEU A 72 -15.65 -35.32 -18.19
CA LEU A 72 -16.02 -34.16 -18.97
C LEU A 72 -16.85 -33.19 -18.14
N GLN A 73 -17.76 -33.69 -17.32
CA GLN A 73 -18.57 -32.89 -16.40
C GLN A 73 -17.71 -32.26 -15.30
N SER A 74 -16.80 -33.02 -14.69
CA SER A 74 -15.84 -32.50 -13.71
C SER A 74 -14.98 -31.37 -14.28
N LYS A 75 -14.45 -31.55 -15.50
CA LYS A 75 -13.68 -30.50 -16.18
C LYS A 75 -14.52 -29.27 -16.52
N LEU A 76 -15.79 -29.45 -16.87
CA LEU A 76 -16.70 -28.35 -17.16
C LEU A 76 -16.98 -27.52 -15.91
N ASP A 77 -17.19 -28.20 -14.78
CA ASP A 77 -17.48 -27.55 -13.51
C ASP A 77 -16.23 -26.86 -12.92
N GLU A 78 -15.05 -27.48 -13.04
CA GLU A 78 -13.76 -26.85 -12.72
C GLU A 78 -13.52 -25.60 -13.58
N ALA A 79 -13.69 -25.70 -14.90
CA ALA A 79 -13.49 -24.56 -15.81
C ALA A 79 -14.46 -23.40 -15.52
N LYS A 80 -15.72 -23.70 -15.17
CA LYS A 80 -16.70 -22.69 -14.75
C LYS A 80 -16.29 -22.02 -13.43
N SER A 81 -15.86 -22.81 -12.45
CA SER A 81 -15.45 -22.33 -11.13
C SER A 81 -14.21 -21.44 -11.21
N GLU A 82 -13.19 -21.88 -11.94
CA GLU A 82 -11.97 -21.10 -12.16
C GLU A 82 -12.25 -19.83 -12.96
N GLY A 83 -13.05 -19.92 -14.03
CA GLY A 83 -13.46 -18.76 -14.82
C GLY A 83 -14.22 -17.73 -13.99
N ALA A 84 -15.15 -18.17 -13.14
CA ALA A 84 -15.88 -17.30 -12.23
C ALA A 84 -14.97 -16.65 -11.18
N LYS A 85 -14.00 -17.40 -10.64
CA LYS A 85 -13.01 -16.87 -9.68
C LYS A 85 -12.09 -15.84 -10.32
N LEU A 86 -11.58 -16.11 -11.53
CA LEU A 86 -10.75 -15.18 -12.30
C LEU A 86 -11.53 -13.92 -12.67
N ALA A 87 -12.77 -14.05 -13.14
CA ALA A 87 -13.62 -12.91 -13.46
C ALA A 87 -13.91 -12.05 -12.22
N LYS A 88 -14.19 -12.69 -11.07
CA LYS A 88 -14.40 -11.99 -9.80
C LYS A 88 -13.15 -11.27 -9.31
N MET A 89 -11.97 -11.90 -9.42
CA MET A 89 -10.70 -11.27 -9.10
C MET A 89 -10.45 -10.06 -10.01
N SER A 90 -10.61 -10.21 -11.32
CA SER A 90 -10.43 -9.11 -12.28
C SER A 90 -11.39 -7.95 -12.03
N ALA A 91 -12.66 -8.23 -11.70
CA ALA A 91 -13.63 -7.20 -11.35
C ALA A 91 -13.26 -6.49 -10.03
N SER A 92 -12.83 -7.23 -9.01
CA SER A 92 -12.41 -6.68 -7.73
C SER A 92 -11.14 -5.82 -7.84
N GLU A 93 -10.15 -6.26 -8.62
CA GLU A 93 -8.91 -5.51 -8.84
C GLU A 93 -9.18 -4.21 -9.59
N LYS A 94 -10.05 -4.24 -10.61
CA LYS A 94 -10.49 -3.01 -11.31
C LYS A 94 -11.20 -2.05 -10.37
N ALA A 95 -12.14 -2.55 -9.55
CA ALA A 95 -12.85 -1.72 -8.58
C ALA A 95 -11.90 -1.10 -7.55
N ALA A 96 -10.93 -1.87 -7.05
CA ALA A 96 -9.92 -1.36 -6.11
C ALA A 96 -9.00 -0.32 -6.76
N ALA A 97 -8.59 -0.53 -8.02
CA ALA A 97 -7.79 0.43 -8.76
C ALA A 97 -8.56 1.73 -9.02
N GLU A 98 -9.84 1.65 -9.38
CA GLU A 98 -10.70 2.83 -9.54
C GLU A 98 -10.94 3.57 -8.22
N GLN A 99 -11.14 2.85 -7.12
CA GLN A 99 -11.26 3.45 -5.79
C GLN A 99 -9.98 4.15 -5.39
N LYS A 100 -8.83 3.48 -5.52
CA LYS A 100 -7.53 4.08 -5.24
C LYS A 100 -7.27 5.31 -6.09
N ALA A 101 -7.56 5.26 -7.39
CA ALA A 101 -7.40 6.43 -8.26
C ALA A 101 -8.30 7.61 -7.84
N LYS A 102 -9.52 7.33 -7.35
CA LYS A 102 -10.40 8.36 -6.79
C LYS A 102 -9.87 8.91 -5.47
N GLU A 103 -9.39 8.05 -4.57
CA GLU A 103 -8.79 8.46 -3.30
C GLU A 103 -7.54 9.32 -3.54
N ASP A 104 -6.65 8.91 -4.44
CA ASP A 104 -5.46 9.67 -4.81
C ASP A 104 -5.85 11.04 -5.41
N ALA A 105 -6.85 11.09 -6.29
CA ALA A 105 -7.37 12.33 -6.87
C ALA A 105 -8.00 13.25 -5.81
N LEU A 106 -8.76 12.70 -4.87
CA LEU A 106 -9.32 13.45 -3.75
C LEU A 106 -8.22 13.99 -2.84
N THR A 107 -7.24 13.16 -2.49
CA THR A 107 -6.11 13.55 -1.63
C THR A 107 -5.29 14.66 -2.28
N GLN A 108 -5.03 14.58 -3.59
CA GLN A 108 -4.34 15.66 -4.33
C GLN A 108 -5.15 16.95 -4.31
N ARG A 109 -6.46 16.86 -4.54
CA ARG A 109 -7.34 18.02 -4.52
C ARG A 109 -7.42 18.67 -3.15
N GLU A 110 -7.51 17.88 -2.08
CA GLU A 110 -7.50 18.36 -0.70
C GLU A 110 -6.17 19.02 -0.36
N ALA A 111 -5.05 18.42 -0.75
CA ALA A 111 -3.72 19.01 -0.55
C ALA A 111 -3.57 20.34 -1.30
N GLU A 112 -4.08 20.45 -2.52
CA GLU A 112 -4.05 21.69 -3.30
C GLU A 112 -4.94 22.77 -2.67
N LEU A 113 -6.14 22.41 -2.22
CA LEU A 113 -7.04 23.35 -1.53
C LEU A 113 -6.42 23.83 -0.22
N ASN A 114 -5.90 22.93 0.62
CA ASN A 114 -5.22 23.30 1.86
C ASN A 114 -4.03 24.22 1.60
N LYS A 115 -3.23 23.95 0.57
CA LYS A 115 -2.12 24.82 0.17
C LYS A 115 -2.60 26.19 -0.28
N ARG A 116 -3.69 26.25 -1.05
CA ARG A 116 -4.28 27.51 -1.53
C ARG A 116 -4.85 28.34 -0.38
N GLU A 117 -5.58 27.72 0.53
CA GLU A 117 -6.13 28.36 1.72
C GLU A 117 -5.01 28.87 2.63
N LEU A 118 -4.00 28.04 2.90
CA LEU A 118 -2.82 28.43 3.66
C LEU A 118 -2.11 29.62 2.98
N SER A 119 -1.92 29.58 1.65
CA SER A 119 -1.30 30.69 0.90
C SER A 119 -2.09 31.99 1.01
N ALA A 120 -3.42 31.94 0.94
CA ALA A 120 -4.26 33.13 1.11
C ALA A 120 -4.10 33.71 2.52
N ASN A 121 -4.23 32.88 3.55
CA ASN A 121 -4.07 33.30 4.94
C ASN A 121 -2.69 33.91 5.20
N VAL A 122 -1.63 33.28 4.69
CA VAL A 122 -0.26 33.78 4.83
C VAL A 122 -0.09 35.14 4.13
N LYS A 123 -0.66 35.33 2.93
CA LYS A 123 -0.64 36.62 2.24
C LYS A 123 -1.33 37.71 3.05
N ASP A 124 -2.48 37.40 3.64
CA ASP A 124 -3.24 38.34 4.47
C ASP A 124 -2.44 38.74 5.71
N ILE A 125 -1.86 37.77 6.42
CA ILE A 125 -1.01 38.02 7.61
C ILE A 125 0.23 38.84 7.24
N LEU A 126 0.89 38.54 6.11
CA LEU A 126 2.02 39.33 5.62
C LEU A 126 1.60 40.78 5.36
N ASN A 127 0.48 41.00 4.68
CA ASN A 127 -0.03 42.33 4.40
C ASN A 127 -0.38 43.10 5.68
N GLU A 128 -1.01 42.45 6.67
CA GLU A 128 -1.31 43.04 7.98
C GLU A 128 -0.05 43.47 8.72
N LYS A 129 1.05 42.73 8.56
CA LYS A 129 2.38 43.05 9.13
C LYS A 129 3.19 44.01 8.26
N GLY A 130 2.64 44.52 7.16
CA GLY A 130 3.34 45.40 6.23
C GLY A 130 4.50 44.72 5.48
N LEU A 131 4.48 43.39 5.40
CA LEU A 131 5.48 42.59 4.71
C LEU A 131 5.06 42.26 3.27
N PRO A 132 6.01 42.08 2.34
CA PRO A 132 5.68 41.77 0.95
C PRO A 132 4.98 40.41 0.79
N ALA A 133 3.83 40.42 0.10
CA ALA A 133 3.08 39.20 -0.24
C ALA A 133 3.90 38.20 -1.09
N SER A 134 4.97 38.63 -1.76
CA SER A 134 5.89 37.75 -2.50
C SER A 134 6.60 36.73 -1.61
N LEU A 135 6.63 36.94 -0.29
CA LEU A 135 7.20 35.99 0.67
C LEU A 135 6.27 34.79 0.96
N SER A 136 4.99 34.85 0.56
CA SER A 136 4.00 33.84 0.92
C SER A 136 4.38 32.45 0.46
N ASP A 137 4.87 32.31 -0.78
CA ASP A 137 5.11 30.99 -1.37
C ASP A 137 6.28 30.29 -0.69
N SER A 138 7.31 31.04 -0.31
CA SER A 138 8.45 30.56 0.47
C SER A 138 8.04 30.15 1.89
N LEU A 139 7.10 30.87 2.51
CA LEU A 139 6.62 30.56 3.85
C LEU A 139 5.67 29.35 3.84
N VAL A 140 4.74 29.28 2.89
CA VAL A 140 3.81 28.15 2.73
C VAL A 140 4.55 26.83 2.53
N ALA A 141 5.77 26.85 1.98
CA ALA A 141 6.62 25.66 1.85
C ALA A 141 7.03 25.03 3.19
N LEU A 142 6.92 25.76 4.31
CA LEU A 142 7.12 25.22 5.67
C LEU A 142 6.02 24.21 6.06
N GLY A 143 4.85 24.27 5.41
CA GLY A 143 3.74 23.32 5.57
C GLY A 143 3.00 23.38 6.91
N ASP A 144 3.44 24.23 7.82
CA ASP A 144 2.97 24.30 9.22
C ASP A 144 2.59 25.74 9.55
N ALA A 145 1.31 25.97 9.83
CA ALA A 145 0.76 27.30 10.08
C ALA A 145 1.41 28.00 11.28
N ASP A 146 1.74 27.26 12.34
CA ASP A 146 2.34 27.83 13.55
C ASP A 146 3.77 28.30 13.25
N LYS A 147 4.56 27.48 12.56
CA LYS A 147 5.91 27.86 12.14
C LYS A 147 5.91 29.05 11.19
N ILE A 148 4.91 29.13 10.31
CA ILE A 148 4.77 30.28 9.40
C ILE A 148 4.52 31.55 10.20
N ASN A 149 3.57 31.52 11.15
CA ASN A 149 3.27 32.66 12.00
C ASN A 149 4.47 33.11 12.85
N ASP A 150 5.20 32.16 13.44
CA ASP A 150 6.43 32.44 14.20
C ASP A 150 7.49 33.10 13.31
N THR A 151 7.69 32.57 12.10
CA THR A 151 8.66 33.11 11.14
C THR A 151 8.28 34.52 10.70
N ILE A 152 7.00 34.78 10.43
CA ILE A 152 6.49 36.12 10.11
C ILE A 152 6.72 37.07 11.29
N GLY A 153 6.47 36.61 12.52
CA GLY A 153 6.68 37.41 13.72
C GLY A 153 8.14 37.81 13.94
N VAL A 154 9.06 36.87 13.74
CA VAL A 154 10.51 37.15 13.80
C VAL A 154 10.93 38.11 12.70
N LEU A 155 10.49 37.85 11.45
CA LEU A 155 10.85 38.68 10.30
C LEU A 155 10.35 40.13 10.45
N SER A 156 9.10 40.30 10.90
CA SER A 156 8.51 41.62 11.14
C SER A 156 9.34 42.41 12.15
N LYS A 157 9.66 41.80 13.30
CA LYS A 157 10.47 42.44 14.35
C LYS A 157 11.86 42.83 13.86
N SER A 158 12.56 41.91 13.19
CA SER A 158 13.92 42.19 12.69
C SER A 158 13.94 43.31 11.66
N ILE A 159 12.93 43.38 10.78
CA ILE A 159 12.82 44.47 9.80
C ILE A 159 12.50 45.79 10.50
N GLU A 160 11.54 45.80 11.43
CA GLU A 160 11.20 47.01 12.19
C GLU A 160 12.40 47.56 12.98
N GLU A 161 13.17 46.69 13.64
CA GLU A 161 14.39 47.07 14.37
C GLU A 161 15.45 47.68 13.44
N GLU A 162 15.73 47.04 12.31
CA GLU A 162 16.75 47.50 11.37
C GLU A 162 16.32 48.79 10.65
N VAL A 163 15.04 48.91 10.28
CA VAL A 163 14.49 50.15 9.71
C VAL A 163 14.56 51.28 10.74
N ASN A 164 14.17 51.04 11.99
CA ASN A 164 14.27 52.05 13.05
C ASN A 164 15.71 52.49 13.30
N LYS A 165 16.66 51.55 13.28
CA LYS A 165 18.09 51.86 13.40
C LYS A 165 18.57 52.71 12.24
N ARG A 166 18.26 52.32 10.99
CA ARG A 166 18.62 53.07 9.79
C ARG A 166 17.99 54.46 9.77
N VAL A 167 16.74 54.60 10.19
CA VAL A 167 16.05 55.90 10.31
C VAL A 167 16.75 56.77 11.35
N LYS A 168 17.07 56.25 12.53
CA LYS A 168 17.84 56.96 13.57
C LYS A 168 19.21 57.42 13.06
N GLU A 169 19.91 56.56 12.32
CA GLU A 169 21.19 56.91 11.69
C GLU A 169 21.02 57.99 10.63
N SER A 170 19.97 57.94 9.80
CA SER A 170 19.71 58.93 8.75
C SER A 170 19.23 60.29 9.29
N LEU A 171 18.52 60.30 10.41
CA LEU A 171 18.04 61.51 11.09
C LEU A 171 19.10 62.11 12.02
N ARG A 172 20.24 61.43 12.19
CA ARG A 172 21.35 61.94 12.97
C ARG A 172 21.95 63.14 12.22
N THR A 173 21.53 64.32 12.60
CA THR A 173 22.18 65.56 12.18
C THR A 173 23.52 65.69 12.90
N ASP A 174 24.49 66.35 12.25
CA ASP A 174 25.70 66.78 12.95
C ASP A 174 25.30 67.61 14.17
N PRO A 175 25.93 67.40 15.34
CA PRO A 175 25.74 68.26 16.48
C PRO A 175 25.97 69.71 16.03
N PRO A 176 25.13 70.67 16.46
CA PRO A 176 25.40 72.07 16.18
C PRO A 176 26.83 72.35 16.61
N LYS A 177 27.60 73.00 15.73
CA LYS A 177 28.97 73.38 16.06
C LYS A 177 28.89 74.14 17.38
N ASN A 178 29.64 73.68 18.37
CA ASN A 178 29.94 74.43 19.61
C ASN A 178 30.83 75.63 19.24
N ASP A 179 30.36 76.46 18.32
CA ASP A 179 30.79 77.83 18.26
C ASP A 179 30.04 78.48 19.42
N SER A 180 30.77 78.84 20.47
CA SER A 180 30.19 79.55 21.59
C SER A 180 29.42 80.72 21.00
N SER A 181 28.10 80.79 21.25
CA SER A 181 27.41 82.05 21.05
C SER A 181 28.13 83.04 21.96
N VAL A 182 28.99 83.88 21.37
CA VAL A 182 29.71 84.93 22.08
C VAL A 182 28.67 85.96 22.44
N LEU A 183 27.90 85.66 23.49
CA LEU A 183 26.98 86.58 24.13
C LEU A 183 27.80 87.34 25.17
N GLY A 184 27.96 88.65 24.98
CA GLY A 184 28.70 89.52 25.90
C GLY A 184 30.09 89.98 25.44
N GLY A 185 30.24 90.42 24.18
CA GLY A 185 31.46 91.11 23.72
C GLY A 185 31.24 91.86 22.40
N ASN A 186 32.25 92.56 21.87
CA ASN A 186 32.16 93.34 20.62
C ASN A 186 31.77 92.55 19.34
N LYS A 187 31.59 91.23 19.45
CA LYS A 187 31.11 90.35 18.38
C LYS A 187 29.72 89.77 18.67
N ASP A 188 29.07 90.22 19.75
CA ASP A 188 27.70 89.86 20.07
C ASP A 188 26.76 90.47 19.02
N PRO A 189 25.97 89.65 18.30
CA PRO A 189 25.08 90.13 17.25
C PRO A 189 24.00 91.10 17.78
N PHE A 190 23.60 91.00 19.04
CA PHE A 190 22.64 91.92 19.65
C PHE A 190 23.30 93.27 19.97
N GLU A 191 24.52 93.25 20.50
CA GLU A 191 25.26 94.45 20.88
C GLU A 191 25.69 95.26 19.66
N MET A 192 26.15 94.59 18.59
CA MET A 192 26.43 95.22 17.28
C MET A 192 25.20 95.92 16.70
N LYS A 193 24.02 95.30 16.85
CA LYS A 193 22.76 95.88 16.34
C LYS A 193 22.36 97.10 17.17
N ILE A 194 22.53 97.06 18.49
CA ILE A 194 22.29 98.19 19.40
C ILE A 194 23.23 99.37 19.09
N GLU A 195 24.53 99.13 18.87
CA GLU A 195 25.48 100.19 18.49
C GLU A 195 25.12 100.89 17.19
N THR A 196 24.59 100.15 16.22
CA THR A 196 24.16 100.70 14.93
C THR A 196 23.06 101.76 15.11
N TYR A 197 22.19 101.60 16.12
CA TYR A 197 21.16 102.59 16.44
C TYR A 197 21.66 103.73 17.34
N LYS A 198 22.78 103.57 18.05
CA LYS A 198 23.40 104.62 18.86
C LYS A 198 24.28 105.58 18.04
N LYS A 199 24.65 105.22 16.80
CA LYS A 199 25.47 106.03 15.88
C LYS A 199 24.65 106.93 14.92
N LYS A 200 23.34 107.08 15.15
CA LYS A 200 22.47 108.08 14.49
C LYS A 200 22.09 109.15 15.49
#